data_AF-A0A7S4B1P0-F1
#
_entry.id   AF-A0A7S4B1P0-F1
#
_cell.length_a   1.000
_cell.length_b   1.000
_cell.length_c   1.000
_cell.angle_alpha   90.00
_cell.angle_beta   90.00
_cell.angle_gamma   90.00
#
_symmetry.space_group_name_H-M   'P 1'
#
loop_
_entity.id
_entity.type
_entity.pdbx_description
1 polymer ?
#
loop_
_entity_poly.entity_id
_entity_poly.type
_entity_poly.pdbx_seq_one_letter_code
_entity_poly.pdbx_strand_id
1 'polypeptide(L)'
;RERRARAKRVERAREQRDKARIAEVSTRALRLARLRLRPRSCVELMIAARSLGINLSARPDLAFLAELLLVMPLPASWREMRLEDGRLAYHNSITSTSEAIHPLCAVAASLI
;
A
#
# COMPACT_ATOMS: atom_id res chain seq x y z
N ARG A 1 -16.92 -23.01 35.21
CA ARG A 1 -16.36 -21.68 34.85
C ARG A 1 -15.76 -21.65 33.44
N GLU A 2 -15.17 -22.76 32.95
CA GLU A 2 -14.54 -22.86 31.63
C GLU A 2 -15.46 -22.65 30.42
N ARG A 3 -16.70 -23.15 30.44
CA ARG A 3 -17.66 -22.96 29.34
C ARG A 3 -17.94 -21.48 29.03
N ARG A 4 -18.04 -20.62 30.06
CA ARG A 4 -18.24 -19.17 29.91
C ARG A 4 -16.99 -18.48 29.34
N ALA A 5 -15.78 -18.92 29.73
CA ALA A 5 -14.54 -18.39 29.18
C ALA A 5 -14.35 -18.77 27.70
N ARG A 6 -14.73 -20.00 27.33
CA ARG A 6 -14.69 -20.48 25.94
C ARG A 6 -15.69 -19.73 25.05
N ALA A 7 -16.91 -19.48 25.54
CA ALA A 7 -17.91 -18.68 24.84
C ALA A 7 -17.42 -17.24 24.57
N LYS A 8 -16.85 -16.56 25.58
CA LYS A 8 -16.27 -15.22 25.40
C LYS A 8 -15.13 -15.16 24.38
N ARG A 9 -14.29 -16.22 24.29
CA ARG A 9 -13.22 -16.28 23.28
C ARG A 9 -13.77 -16.41 21.86
N VAL A 10 -14.82 -17.20 21.67
CA VAL A 10 -15.49 -17.38 20.38
C VAL A 10 -16.15 -16.08 19.92
N GLU A 11 -16.81 -15.38 20.85
CA GLU A 11 -17.46 -14.09 20.59
C GLU A 11 -16.44 -13.02 20.17
N ARG A 12 -15.35 -12.86 20.93
CA ARG A 12 -14.24 -11.96 20.56
C ARG A 12 -13.63 -12.30 19.21
N ALA A 13 -13.45 -13.59 18.90
CA ALA A 13 -12.92 -14.02 17.60
C ALA A 13 -13.87 -13.66 16.44
N ARG A 14 -15.19 -13.72 16.64
CA ARG A 14 -16.18 -13.27 15.66
C ARG A 14 -16.13 -11.77 15.45
N GLU A 15 -16.15 -10.99 16.54
CA GLU A 15 -16.01 -9.53 16.48
C GLU A 15 -14.73 -9.11 15.76
N GLN A 16 -13.62 -9.80 16.01
CA GLN A 16 -12.34 -9.50 15.38
C GLN A 16 -12.34 -9.82 13.88
N ARG A 17 -13.02 -10.89 13.46
CA ARG A 17 -13.26 -11.19 12.04
C ARG A 17 -14.15 -10.17 11.36
N ASP A 18 -15.22 -9.74 12.02
CA ASP A 18 -16.13 -8.73 11.47
C ASP A 18 -15.44 -7.38 11.33
N LYS A 19 -14.65 -6.97 12.34
CA LYS A 19 -13.78 -5.78 12.25
C LYS A 19 -12.78 -5.88 11.11
N ALA A 20 -12.11 -7.02 10.94
CA ALA A 20 -11.17 -7.23 9.85
C ALA A 20 -11.86 -7.13 8.49
N ARG A 21 -13.06 -7.72 8.34
CA ARG A 21 -13.85 -7.65 7.10
C ARG A 21 -14.25 -6.22 6.76
N ILE A 22 -14.69 -5.43 7.75
CA ILE A 22 -15.04 -4.02 7.55
C ILE A 22 -13.80 -3.21 7.14
N ALA A 23 -12.66 -3.45 7.78
CA ALA A 23 -11.40 -2.79 7.43
C ALA A 23 -10.95 -3.14 6.00
N GLU A 24 -11.07 -4.41 5.58
CA GLU A 24 -10.76 -4.85 4.22
C GLU A 24 -11.67 -4.18 3.18
N VAL A 25 -12.97 -4.12 3.43
CA VAL A 25 -13.93 -3.46 2.51
C VAL A 25 -13.61 -1.96 2.39
N SER A 26 -13.32 -1.30 3.51
CA SER A 26 -12.98 0.13 3.54
C SER A 26 -11.66 0.42 2.79
N THR A 27 -10.62 -0.36 3.05
CA THR A 27 -9.33 -0.22 2.35
C THR A 27 -9.47 -0.52 0.86
N ARG A 28 -10.23 -1.55 0.48
CA ARG A 28 -10.53 -1.86 -0.93
C ARG A 28 -11.27 -0.72 -1.62
N ALA A 29 -12.23 -0.06 -0.97
CA ALA A 29 -12.96 1.07 -1.54
C ALA A 29 -12.04 2.28 -1.78
N LEU A 30 -11.20 2.65 -0.80
CA LEU A 30 -10.22 3.72 -0.94
C LEU A 30 -9.20 3.43 -2.06
N ARG A 31 -8.72 2.19 -2.12
CA ARG A 31 -7.82 1.69 -3.16
C ARG A 31 -8.44 1.85 -4.55
N LEU A 32 -9.68 1.39 -4.74
CA LEU A 32 -10.38 1.53 -6.01
C LEU A 32 -10.62 2.99 -6.40
N ALA A 33 -11.00 3.85 -5.45
CA ALA A 33 -11.18 5.27 -5.70
C ALA A 33 -9.87 5.94 -6.17
N ARG A 34 -8.74 5.63 -5.52
CA ARG A 34 -7.43 6.18 -5.90
C ARG A 34 -6.88 5.59 -7.20
N LEU A 35 -7.11 4.30 -7.46
CA LEU A 35 -6.72 3.68 -8.74
C LEU A 35 -7.50 4.25 -9.93
N ARG A 36 -8.76 4.66 -9.72
CA ARG A 36 -9.53 5.37 -10.76
C ARG A 36 -8.95 6.74 -11.11
N LEU A 37 -8.37 7.43 -10.12
CA LEU A 37 -7.67 8.70 -10.35
C LEU A 37 -6.34 8.49 -11.08
N ARG A 38 -5.70 7.33 -10.87
CA ARG A 38 -4.43 7.00 -11.50
C ARG A 38 -4.23 5.48 -11.65
N PRO A 39 -4.41 4.89 -12.85
CA PRO A 39 -4.04 3.50 -13.07
C PRO A 39 -2.53 3.36 -12.91
N ARG A 40 -2.09 2.37 -12.12
CA ARG A 40 -0.67 2.09 -11.85
C ARG A 40 -0.18 0.97 -12.77
N SER A 41 1.06 1.09 -13.22
CA SER A 41 1.67 0.02 -14.01
C SER A 41 1.97 -1.20 -13.13
N CYS A 42 1.95 -2.39 -13.72
CA CYS A 42 2.37 -3.62 -13.02
C CYS A 42 3.81 -3.49 -12.49
N VAL A 43 4.69 -2.80 -13.22
CA VAL A 43 6.08 -2.57 -12.83
C VAL A 43 6.18 -1.74 -11.54
N GLU A 44 5.43 -0.65 -11.42
CA GLU A 44 5.39 0.15 -10.18
C GLU A 44 4.94 -0.69 -8.99
N LEU A 45 3.91 -1.52 -9.19
CA LEU A 45 3.38 -2.40 -8.14
C LEU A 45 4.44 -3.42 -7.68
N MET A 46 5.17 -4.02 -8.62
CA MET A 46 6.26 -4.96 -8.31
C MET A 46 7.40 -4.29 -7.56
N ILE A 47 7.79 -3.07 -7.94
CA ILE A 47 8.81 -2.29 -7.23
C ILE A 47 8.36 -2.00 -5.80
N ALA A 48 7.13 -1.53 -5.62
CA ALA A 48 6.58 -1.23 -4.29
C ALA A 48 6.49 -2.48 -3.40
N ALA A 49 6.04 -3.61 -3.94
CA ALA A 49 6.00 -4.87 -3.20
C ALA A 49 7.40 -5.32 -2.77
N ARG A 50 8.39 -5.22 -3.67
CA ARG A 50 9.78 -5.53 -3.35
C ARG A 50 10.33 -4.62 -2.26
N SER A 51 10.06 -3.32 -2.32
CA SER A 51 10.45 -2.36 -1.29
C SER A 51 9.82 -2.63 0.08
N LEU A 52 8.67 -3.32 0.13
CA LEU A 52 8.02 -3.77 1.36
C LEU A 52 8.47 -5.18 1.80
N GLY A 53 9.40 -5.81 1.08
CA GLY A 53 9.81 -7.19 1.35
C GLY A 53 8.71 -8.22 1.04
N ILE A 54 7.70 -7.85 0.25
CA ILE A 54 6.56 -8.72 -0.09
C ILE A 54 6.88 -9.51 -1.35
N ASN A 55 6.91 -10.83 -1.23
CA ASN A 55 6.94 -11.73 -2.39
C ASN A 55 5.51 -11.98 -2.89
N LEU A 56 5.13 -11.31 -3.98
CA LEU A 56 3.77 -11.41 -4.56
C LEU A 56 3.46 -12.80 -5.13
N SER A 57 4.46 -13.58 -5.54
CA SER A 57 4.24 -14.96 -6.01
C SER A 57 3.88 -15.89 -4.86
N ALA A 58 4.47 -15.68 -3.68
CA ALA A 58 4.18 -16.48 -2.50
C ALA A 58 2.95 -15.97 -1.72
N ARG A 59 2.72 -14.65 -1.74
CA ARG A 59 1.68 -13.96 -0.98
C ARG A 59 0.95 -12.91 -1.83
N PRO A 60 0.14 -13.33 -2.82
CA PRO A 60 -0.60 -12.41 -3.68
C PRO A 60 -1.68 -11.63 -2.91
N ASP A 61 -2.15 -12.18 -1.78
CA ASP A 61 -3.07 -11.54 -0.83
C ASP A 61 -2.53 -10.21 -0.29
N LEU A 62 -1.20 -10.01 -0.28
CA LEU A 62 -0.57 -8.79 0.21
C LEU A 62 -0.36 -7.71 -0.84
N ALA A 63 -0.76 -7.92 -2.10
CA ALA A 63 -0.59 -6.94 -3.17
C ALA A 63 -1.20 -5.56 -2.83
N PHE A 64 -2.30 -5.55 -2.05
CA PHE A 64 -2.95 -4.32 -1.65
C PHE A 64 -2.05 -3.40 -0.79
N LEU A 65 -1.07 -3.93 -0.06
CA LEU A 65 -0.14 -3.12 0.74
C LEU A 65 0.80 -2.31 -0.17
N ALA A 66 1.28 -2.94 -1.24
CA ALA A 66 2.08 -2.28 -2.26
C ALA A 66 1.26 -1.23 -3.02
N GLU A 67 0.01 -1.54 -3.36
CA GLU A 67 -0.91 -0.55 -3.94
C GLU A 67 -1.17 0.61 -2.99
N LEU A 68 -1.38 0.33 -1.70
CA LEU A 68 -1.61 1.35 -0.68
C LEU A 68 -0.44 2.32 -0.63
N LEU A 69 0.80 1.80 -0.59
CA LEU A 69 2.01 2.62 -0.58
C LEU A 69 2.08 3.57 -1.77
N LEU A 70 1.78 3.08 -2.98
CA LEU A 70 1.80 3.89 -4.19
C LEU A 70 0.72 4.98 -4.22
N VAL A 71 -0.36 4.81 -3.46
CA VAL A 71 -1.43 5.81 -3.37
C VAL A 71 -1.35 6.67 -2.12
N MET A 72 -0.36 6.47 -1.26
CA MET A 72 -0.11 7.32 -0.11
C MET A 72 0.33 8.72 -0.57
N PRO A 73 -0.02 9.76 0.19
CA PRO A 73 0.46 11.11 -0.11
C PRO A 73 1.99 11.13 -0.12
N LEU A 74 2.54 11.85 -1.08
CA LEU A 74 3.98 12.09 -1.14
C LEU A 74 4.44 12.93 0.05
N PRO A 75 5.70 12.78 0.50
CA PRO A 75 6.29 13.70 1.46
C PRO A 75 6.28 15.14 0.92
N ALA A 76 6.25 16.14 1.81
CA ALA A 76 5.97 17.53 1.46
C ALA A 76 6.84 18.14 0.35
N SER A 77 8.09 17.69 0.20
CA SER A 77 9.02 18.18 -0.83
C SER A 77 8.93 17.43 -2.17
N TRP A 78 8.11 16.40 -2.27
CA TRP A 78 8.03 15.54 -3.44
C TRP A 78 6.76 15.82 -4.24
N ARG A 79 6.89 15.82 -5.57
CA ARG A 79 5.77 15.94 -6.50
C ARG A 79 5.86 14.88 -7.59
N GLU A 80 4.69 14.41 -8.04
CA GLU A 80 4.59 13.57 -9.22
C GLU A 80 4.72 14.42 -10.48
N MET A 81 5.49 13.94 -11.45
CA MET A 81 5.67 14.56 -12.76
C MET A 81 5.46 13.50 -13.82
N ARG A 82 4.67 13.81 -14.85
CA ARG A 82 4.60 12.97 -16.06
C ARG A 82 5.62 13.50 -17.06
N LEU A 83 6.48 12.61 -17.53
CA LEU A 83 7.43 12.86 -18.59
C LEU A 83 6.71 12.83 -19.95
N GLU A 84 7.35 13.36 -20.98
CA GLU A 84 6.79 13.44 -22.35
C GLU A 84 6.48 12.06 -22.95
N ASP A 85 7.22 11.04 -22.53
CA ASP A 85 7.02 9.64 -22.91
C ASP A 85 5.88 8.93 -22.14
N GLY A 86 5.17 9.66 -21.28
CA GLY A 86 4.08 9.14 -20.45
C GLY A 86 4.54 8.39 -19.20
N ARG A 87 5.86 8.26 -18.95
CA ARG A 87 6.38 7.68 -17.71
C ARG A 87 6.20 8.66 -16.56
N LEU A 88 6.11 8.10 -15.36
CA LEU A 88 6.07 8.90 -14.15
C LEU A 88 7.46 9.06 -13.55
N ALA A 89 7.77 10.28 -13.12
CA ALA A 89 8.91 10.61 -12.29
C ALA A 89 8.43 11.31 -11.00
N TYR A 90 9.23 11.21 -9.96
CA TYR A 90 9.04 11.83 -8.66
C TYR A 90 10.13 12.87 -8.48
N HIS A 91 9.76 14.14 -8.35
CA HIS A 91 10.72 15.23 -8.23
C HIS A 91 10.73 15.78 -6.82
N ASN A 92 11.92 15.90 -6.22
CA ASN A 92 12.14 16.51 -4.92
C ASN A 92 12.58 17.97 -5.08
N SER A 93 11.78 18.91 -4.60
CA SER A 93 12.04 20.34 -4.72
C SER A 93 13.20 20.83 -3.85
N ILE A 94 13.56 20.12 -2.78
CA ILE A 94 14.67 20.49 -1.90
C ILE A 94 16.01 20.12 -2.52
N THR A 95 16.13 18.88 -3.02
CA THR A 95 17.39 18.37 -3.59
C THR A 95 17.50 18.61 -5.08
N SER A 96 16.45 19.10 -5.74
CA SER A 96 16.34 19.26 -7.19
C SER A 96 16.60 17.95 -7.96
N THR A 97 16.30 16.80 -7.34
CA THR A 97 16.49 15.48 -7.95
C THR A 97 15.18 14.90 -8.44
N SER A 98 15.25 14.06 -9.47
CA SER A 98 14.11 13.35 -10.02
C SER A 98 14.41 11.86 -10.01
N GLU A 99 13.47 11.07 -9.52
CA GLU A 99 13.58 9.62 -9.40
C GLU A 99 12.42 8.93 -10.11
N ALA A 100 12.69 7.75 -10.70
CA ALA A 100 11.64 6.92 -11.28
C ALA A 100 10.86 6.11 -10.22
N ILE A 101 11.42 5.98 -9.02
CA ILE A 101 10.86 5.18 -7.93
C ILE A 101 10.10 6.12 -6.98
N HIS A 102 8.96 5.64 -6.47
CA HIS A 102 8.19 6.38 -5.48
C HIS A 102 9.03 6.59 -4.21
N PRO A 103 9.10 7.80 -3.63
CA PRO A 103 10.00 8.09 -2.50
C PRO A 103 9.70 7.22 -1.27
N LEU A 104 8.43 6.90 -1.03
CA LEU A 104 8.07 5.96 0.04
C LEU A 104 8.55 4.52 -0.20
N CYS A 105 8.78 4.09 -1.45
CA CYS A 105 9.40 2.80 -1.73
C CYS A 105 10.87 2.80 -1.29
N ALA A 106 11.60 3.90 -1.52
CA ALA A 106 12.97 4.04 -1.07
C ALA A 106 13.06 4.01 0.47
N VAL A 107 12.16 4.73 1.15
CA VAL A 107 12.08 4.71 2.62
C VAL A 107 11.70 3.32 3.14
N ALA A 108 10.70 2.67 2.56
CA ALA A 108 10.29 1.33 2.97
C ALA A 108 11.43 0.31 2.84
N ALA A 109 12.19 0.38 1.74
CA ALA A 109 13.34 -0.49 1.53
C ALA A 109 14.48 -0.25 2.54
N SER A 110 14.60 0.95 3.10
CA SER A 110 15.61 1.28 4.12
C SER A 110 15.26 0.77 5.52
N LEU A 111 14.02 0.34 5.75
CA LEU A 111 13.51 -0.10 7.05
C LEU A 111 13.52 -1.62 7.23
N ILE A 112 13.90 -2.38 6.19
CA ILE A 112 13.89 -3.85 6.14
C ILE A 112 15.33 -4.35 6.11
#